data_AF-A0AAC9JGX3-F1
#
_entry.id   AF-A0AAC9JGX3-F1
#
_cell.length_a   1.000
_cell.length_b   1.000
_cell.length_c   1.000
_cell.angle_alpha   90.00
_cell.angle_beta   90.00
_cell.angle_gamma   90.00
#
_symmetry.space_group_name_H-M   'P 1'
#
loop_
_entity.id
_entity.type
_entity.pdbx_description
1 polymer ?
#
loop_
_entity_poly.entity_id
_entity_poly.type
_entity_poly.pdbx_seq_one_letter_code
_entity_poly.pdbx_strand_id
1 'polypeptide(L)'
;MSKFKHIVSAHSPSIEDALESALSLKQRYGGGLVDVVTRQYEERLSPGGFHGCRHWERVLINGLLLEQALPDYVCADTIYLFALFHDSKRMREGEDPEHGTRGAAFFNECVDKGLITFREHLGEPNVSEIIANVSRACTLHSTSLFDDEPRVAACFDADRLDLERVSIYPDREKLNFQTAISRTFVYECSMRAKRPLDVPIFGGGDTSVHDSLHRSVRSFSHESYTAGSSNFRYGFLRS
;
A
#
# COMPACT_ATOMS: atom_id res chain seq x y z
N MET A 1 -16.29 17.02 -9.58
CA MET A 1 -14.84 17.23 -9.38
C MET A 1 -14.58 17.19 -7.89
N SER A 2 -13.45 16.65 -7.42
CA SER A 2 -13.14 16.60 -5.99
C SER A 2 -12.95 17.99 -5.39
N LYS A 3 -13.40 18.18 -4.15
CA LYS A 3 -13.25 19.43 -3.39
C LYS A 3 -11.82 19.63 -2.89
N PHE A 4 -10.97 18.60 -2.85
CA PHE A 4 -9.65 18.65 -2.21
C PHE A 4 -8.48 18.96 -3.17
N LYS A 5 -8.75 19.21 -4.45
CA LYS A 5 -7.72 19.55 -5.45
C LYS A 5 -7.02 20.90 -5.23
N HIS A 6 -7.42 21.68 -4.23
CA HIS A 6 -6.76 22.93 -3.85
C HIS A 6 -5.86 22.79 -2.62
N ILE A 7 -5.95 21.67 -1.89
CA ILE A 7 -5.15 21.41 -0.70
C ILE A 7 -3.79 20.90 -1.13
N VAL A 8 -2.73 21.62 -0.76
CA VAL A 8 -1.35 21.29 -1.11
C VAL A 8 -0.61 20.70 0.09
N SER A 9 0.38 19.86 -0.20
CA SER A 9 1.21 19.23 0.82
C SER A 9 1.90 20.26 1.71
N ALA A 10 1.90 20.01 3.02
CA ALA A 10 2.69 20.78 3.98
C ALA A 10 4.10 20.21 4.17
N HIS A 11 4.29 18.91 3.89
CA HIS A 11 5.53 18.17 4.17
C HIS A 11 5.98 17.33 2.98
N SER A 12 7.27 16.97 2.95
CA SER A 12 7.77 15.97 2.01
C SER A 12 7.64 14.60 2.66
N PRO A 13 6.83 13.67 2.12
CA PRO A 13 6.63 12.37 2.74
C PRO A 13 7.85 11.45 2.56
N SER A 14 8.03 10.54 3.52
CA SER A 14 9.10 9.55 3.60
C SER A 14 8.53 8.13 3.63
N ILE A 15 9.05 7.25 2.78
CA ILE A 15 8.66 5.82 2.76
C ILE A 15 9.09 5.12 4.04
N GLU A 16 10.25 5.50 4.61
CA GLU A 16 10.78 4.91 5.84
C GLU A 16 9.82 5.20 7.02
N ASP A 17 9.39 6.45 7.17
CA ASP A 17 8.45 6.87 8.21
C ASP A 17 7.06 6.22 8.00
N ALA A 18 6.66 6.00 6.74
CA ALA A 18 5.40 5.33 6.41
C ALA A 18 5.45 3.84 6.79
N LEU A 19 6.58 3.17 6.58
CA LEU A 19 6.79 1.79 6.99
C LEU A 19 6.80 1.65 8.51
N GLU A 20 7.49 2.56 9.22
CA GLU A 20 7.50 2.58 10.69
C GLU A 20 6.07 2.78 11.24
N SER A 21 5.33 3.72 10.66
CA SER A 21 3.93 3.98 11.02
C SER A 21 3.05 2.76 10.79
N ALA A 22 3.21 2.08 9.65
CA ALA A 22 2.46 0.86 9.33
C ALA A 22 2.72 -0.27 10.35
N LEU A 23 3.99 -0.48 10.74
CA LEU A 23 4.36 -1.48 11.74
C LEU A 23 3.83 -1.13 13.13
N SER A 24 3.88 0.15 13.51
CA SER A 24 3.30 0.67 14.76
C SER A 24 1.78 0.45 14.81
N LEU A 25 1.07 0.70 13.70
CA LEU A 25 -0.37 0.45 13.58
C LEU A 25 -0.69 -1.05 13.65
N LYS A 26 0.10 -1.90 12.99
CA LYS A 26 -0.02 -3.37 13.12
C LYS A 26 0.15 -3.83 14.56
N GLN A 27 1.15 -3.31 15.26
CA GLN A 27 1.37 -3.64 16.67
C GLN A 27 0.19 -3.18 17.54
N ARG A 28 -0.37 -1.99 17.25
CA ARG A 28 -1.49 -1.40 17.98
C ARG A 28 -2.78 -2.21 17.82
N TYR A 29 -3.14 -2.56 16.58
CA TYR A 29 -4.36 -3.32 16.28
C TYR A 29 -4.20 -4.83 16.47
N GLY A 30 -2.96 -5.31 16.53
CA GLY A 30 -2.59 -6.68 16.87
C GLY A 30 -2.50 -7.61 15.66
N GLY A 31 -1.49 -8.49 15.67
CA GLY A 31 -1.29 -9.50 14.62
C GLY A 31 -2.48 -10.45 14.45
N GLY A 32 -3.19 -10.77 15.55
CA GLY A 32 -4.37 -11.62 15.50
C GLY A 32 -5.52 -11.03 14.67
N LEU A 33 -5.66 -9.69 14.62
CA LEU A 33 -6.64 -9.06 13.72
C LEU A 33 -6.24 -9.27 12.26
N VAL A 34 -4.97 -9.07 11.94
CA VAL A 34 -4.44 -9.31 10.59
C VAL A 34 -4.74 -10.75 10.16
N ASP A 35 -4.40 -11.75 10.97
CA ASP A 35 -4.62 -13.17 10.65
C ASP A 35 -6.11 -13.51 10.44
N VAL A 36 -7.00 -12.89 11.24
CA VAL A 36 -8.45 -13.06 11.09
C VAL A 36 -8.93 -12.51 9.75
N VAL A 37 -8.41 -11.35 9.34
CA VAL A 37 -8.86 -10.65 8.13
C VAL A 37 -8.26 -11.25 6.86
N THR A 38 -6.96 -11.51 6.82
CA THR A 38 -6.28 -12.08 5.64
C THR A 38 -6.85 -13.44 5.27
N ARG A 39 -7.15 -14.28 6.27
CA ARG A 39 -7.80 -15.58 6.08
C ARG A 39 -9.14 -15.48 5.34
N GLN A 40 -9.91 -14.39 5.49
CA GLN A 40 -11.18 -14.24 4.76
C GLN A 40 -11.00 -14.20 3.24
N TYR A 41 -9.87 -13.63 2.79
CA TYR A 41 -9.48 -13.61 1.38
C TYR A 41 -8.90 -14.96 0.97
N GLU A 42 -7.96 -15.49 1.75
CA GLU A 42 -7.20 -16.70 1.42
C GLU A 42 -8.05 -17.98 1.41
N GLU A 43 -9.18 -17.99 2.13
CA GLU A 43 -10.19 -19.06 2.04
C GLU A 43 -10.83 -19.17 0.64
N ARG A 44 -10.76 -18.11 -0.17
CA ARG A 44 -11.48 -17.99 -1.45
C ARG A 44 -10.55 -17.80 -2.62
N LEU A 45 -9.44 -17.09 -2.42
CA LEU A 45 -8.54 -16.61 -3.46
C LEU A 45 -7.08 -16.90 -3.09
N SER A 46 -6.21 -16.93 -4.11
CA SER A 46 -4.79 -17.21 -3.90
C SER A 46 -4.14 -16.08 -3.08
N PRO A 47 -3.31 -16.39 -2.07
CA PRO A 47 -2.53 -15.36 -1.35
C PRO A 47 -1.65 -14.50 -2.27
N GLY A 48 -1.25 -15.04 -3.43
CA GLY A 48 -0.49 -14.34 -4.47
C GLY A 48 -1.35 -13.61 -5.52
N GLY A 49 -2.67 -13.54 -5.32
CA GLY A 49 -3.61 -12.85 -6.20
C GLY A 49 -3.37 -11.34 -6.29
N PHE A 50 -3.97 -10.70 -7.31
CA PHE A 50 -3.78 -9.28 -7.57
C PHE A 50 -4.42 -8.38 -6.51
N HIS A 51 -5.34 -8.94 -5.71
CA HIS A 51 -6.06 -8.27 -4.63
C HIS A 51 -5.74 -8.84 -3.25
N GLY A 52 -4.65 -9.61 -3.11
CA GLY A 52 -4.19 -10.14 -1.82
C GLY A 52 -3.34 -9.16 -1.02
N CYS A 53 -2.74 -9.62 0.09
CA CYS A 53 -2.03 -8.78 1.05
C CYS A 53 -1.00 -7.81 0.45
N ARG A 54 -0.28 -8.19 -0.60
CA ARG A 54 0.69 -7.30 -1.27
C ARG A 54 0.04 -6.03 -1.81
N HIS A 55 -1.20 -6.11 -2.30
CA HIS A 55 -1.97 -4.95 -2.70
C HIS A 55 -2.34 -4.10 -1.48
N TRP A 56 -2.93 -4.71 -0.46
CA TRP A 56 -3.36 -4.02 0.76
C TRP A 56 -2.21 -3.28 1.45
N GLU A 57 -1.02 -3.88 1.49
CA GLU A 57 0.19 -3.27 2.01
C GLU A 57 0.60 -2.02 1.22
N ARG A 58 0.52 -2.05 -0.11
CA ARG A 58 0.83 -0.87 -0.93
C ARG A 58 -0.25 0.20 -0.77
N VAL A 59 -1.52 -0.16 -0.66
CA VAL A 59 -2.61 0.78 -0.31
C VAL A 59 -2.32 1.46 1.02
N LEU A 60 -1.91 0.71 2.04
CA LEU A 60 -1.52 1.26 3.34
C LEU A 60 -0.37 2.28 3.19
N ILE A 61 0.72 1.91 2.50
CA ILE A 61 1.86 2.81 2.31
C ILE A 61 1.47 4.06 1.51
N ASN A 62 0.68 3.92 0.43
CA ASN A 62 0.19 5.06 -0.34
C ASN A 62 -0.60 6.02 0.55
N GLY A 63 -1.50 5.49 1.39
CA GLY A 63 -2.31 6.29 2.31
C GLY A 63 -1.52 6.96 3.42
N LEU A 64 -0.51 6.30 3.98
CA LEU A 64 0.36 6.90 5.01
C LEU A 64 1.28 7.99 4.45
N LEU A 65 1.72 7.87 3.20
CA LEU A 65 2.43 8.95 2.52
C LEU A 65 1.51 10.17 2.28
N LEU A 66 0.22 9.94 2.01
CA LEU A 66 -0.77 11.02 1.94
C LEU A 66 -1.01 11.63 3.32
N GLU A 67 -1.02 10.82 4.38
CA GLU A 67 -1.17 11.28 5.75
C GLU A 67 -0.03 12.20 6.20
N GLN A 68 1.23 11.83 5.96
CA GLN A 68 2.37 12.70 6.24
C GLN A 68 2.29 14.03 5.49
N ALA A 69 1.82 14.00 4.23
CA ALA A 69 1.68 15.18 3.40
C ALA A 69 0.51 16.09 3.85
N LEU A 70 -0.55 15.50 4.40
CA LEU A 70 -1.84 16.13 4.67
C LEU A 70 -2.41 15.70 6.05
N PRO A 71 -1.68 15.92 7.16
CA PRO A 71 -2.01 15.34 8.47
C PRO A 71 -3.33 15.87 9.05
N ASP A 72 -3.77 17.07 8.64
CA ASP A 72 -5.05 17.64 9.09
C ASP A 72 -6.28 17.00 8.40
N TYR A 73 -6.06 16.29 7.27
CA TYR A 73 -7.13 15.80 6.39
C TYR A 73 -7.20 14.27 6.32
N VAL A 74 -6.10 13.60 6.59
CA VAL A 74 -5.97 12.14 6.45
C VAL A 74 -5.66 11.55 7.81
N CYS A 75 -6.27 10.40 8.12
CA CYS A 75 -6.13 9.73 9.41
C CYS A 75 -5.48 8.36 9.22
N ALA A 76 -4.35 8.14 9.88
CA ALA A 76 -3.58 6.89 9.77
C ALA A 76 -4.40 5.65 10.19
N ASP A 77 -5.22 5.75 11.25
CA ASP A 77 -6.08 4.67 11.71
C ASP A 77 -7.16 4.31 10.66
N THR A 78 -7.74 5.32 10.00
CA THR A 78 -8.71 5.10 8.90
C THR A 78 -8.03 4.41 7.71
N ILE A 79 -6.84 4.87 7.30
CA ILE A 79 -6.07 4.26 6.20
C ILE A 79 -5.72 2.81 6.50
N TYR A 80 -5.22 2.52 7.71
CA TYR A 80 -4.82 1.18 8.10
C TYR A 80 -5.99 0.19 8.06
N LEU A 81 -7.11 0.56 8.69
CA LEU A 81 -8.29 -0.29 8.75
C LEU A 81 -8.94 -0.43 7.36
N PHE A 82 -9.00 0.64 6.56
CA PHE A 82 -9.45 0.54 5.16
C PHE A 82 -8.58 -0.43 4.36
N ALA A 83 -7.26 -0.24 4.38
CA ALA A 83 -6.32 -1.06 3.62
C ALA A 83 -6.46 -2.54 3.97
N LEU A 84 -6.60 -2.87 5.26
CA LEU A 84 -6.77 -4.24 5.74
C LEU A 84 -8.10 -4.87 5.31
N PHE A 85 -9.21 -4.10 5.25
CA PHE A 85 -10.55 -4.66 5.09
C PHE A 85 -11.16 -4.54 3.68
N HIS A 86 -10.82 -3.51 2.89
CA HIS A 86 -11.58 -3.14 1.67
C HIS A 86 -11.76 -4.27 0.66
N ASP A 87 -10.74 -5.12 0.50
CA ASP A 87 -10.71 -6.26 -0.41
C ASP A 87 -10.77 -7.63 0.31
N SER A 88 -10.84 -7.64 1.64
CA SER A 88 -10.78 -8.87 2.45
C SER A 88 -11.92 -9.87 2.17
N LYS A 89 -13.04 -9.39 1.61
CA LYS A 89 -14.24 -10.18 1.32
C LYS A 89 -14.51 -10.33 -0.17
N ARG A 90 -13.48 -10.25 -1.02
CA ARG A 90 -13.58 -10.67 -2.41
C ARG A 90 -13.95 -12.15 -2.53
N MET A 91 -14.76 -12.46 -3.53
CA MET A 91 -15.08 -13.82 -3.95
C MET A 91 -14.41 -14.18 -5.28
N ARG A 92 -13.95 -13.17 -6.03
CA ARG A 92 -13.31 -13.31 -7.35
C ARG A 92 -12.18 -12.28 -7.50
N GLU A 93 -11.11 -12.67 -8.20
CA GLU A 93 -10.02 -11.75 -8.59
C GLU A 93 -10.49 -10.71 -9.61
N GLY A 94 -11.42 -11.08 -10.49
CA GLY A 94 -11.97 -10.20 -11.51
C GLY A 94 -13.10 -9.31 -10.97
N GLU A 95 -14.16 -9.21 -11.77
CA GLU A 95 -15.34 -8.43 -11.40
C GLU A 95 -16.04 -9.00 -10.16
N ASP A 96 -16.22 -8.13 -9.16
CA ASP A 96 -16.88 -8.47 -7.90
C ASP A 96 -17.51 -7.21 -7.29
N PRO A 97 -18.61 -6.65 -7.85
CA PRO A 97 -19.05 -5.29 -7.54
C PRO A 97 -19.40 -5.04 -6.06
N GLU A 98 -19.72 -6.10 -5.31
CA GLU A 98 -20.15 -6.04 -3.91
C GLU A 98 -19.02 -6.28 -2.90
N HIS A 99 -17.76 -6.49 -3.33
CA HIS A 99 -16.63 -6.77 -2.42
C HIS A 99 -16.47 -5.71 -1.34
N GLY A 100 -16.55 -4.43 -1.71
CA GLY A 100 -16.43 -3.32 -0.78
C GLY A 100 -17.53 -3.31 0.30
N THR A 101 -18.77 -3.59 -0.09
CA THR A 101 -19.90 -3.69 0.86
C THR A 101 -19.70 -4.84 1.83
N ARG A 102 -19.23 -5.99 1.35
CA ARG A 102 -18.93 -7.14 2.23
C ARG A 102 -17.74 -6.86 3.14
N GLY A 103 -16.70 -6.18 2.65
CA GLY A 103 -15.56 -5.74 3.45
C GLY A 103 -15.99 -4.80 4.57
N ALA A 104 -16.86 -3.84 4.28
CA ALA A 104 -17.44 -2.93 5.26
C ALA A 104 -18.28 -3.66 6.32
N ALA A 105 -19.12 -4.59 5.90
CA ALA A 105 -19.93 -5.40 6.82
C ALA A 105 -19.06 -6.25 7.76
N PHE A 106 -18.00 -6.86 7.23
CA PHE A 106 -17.06 -7.64 8.02
C PHE A 106 -16.25 -6.77 9.00
N PHE A 107 -15.84 -5.56 8.58
CA PHE A 107 -15.21 -4.58 9.48
C PHE A 107 -16.12 -4.25 10.67
N ASN A 108 -17.39 -3.91 10.42
CA ASN A 108 -18.35 -3.60 11.46
C ASN A 108 -18.60 -4.81 12.39
N GLU A 109 -18.67 -6.02 11.85
CA GLU A 109 -18.77 -7.25 12.66
C GLU A 109 -17.56 -7.42 13.59
N CYS A 110 -16.34 -7.12 13.14
CA CYS A 110 -15.14 -7.14 13.97
C CYS A 110 -15.18 -6.09 15.08
N VAL A 111 -15.72 -4.90 14.80
CA VAL A 111 -15.95 -3.85 15.80
C VAL A 111 -16.96 -4.33 16.85
N ASP A 112 -18.12 -4.84 16.44
CA ASP A 112 -19.20 -5.28 17.33
C ASP A 112 -18.76 -6.45 18.23
N LYS A 113 -17.88 -7.33 17.73
CA LYS A 113 -17.30 -8.44 18.49
C LYS A 113 -16.14 -8.02 19.41
N GLY A 114 -15.73 -6.75 19.39
CA GLY A 114 -14.60 -6.27 20.18
C GLY A 114 -13.24 -6.79 19.72
N LEU A 115 -13.11 -7.22 18.46
CA LEU A 115 -11.83 -7.66 17.88
C LEU A 115 -10.91 -6.48 17.55
N ILE A 116 -11.44 -5.25 17.50
CA ILE A 116 -10.72 -4.02 17.24
C ILE A 116 -10.77 -3.16 18.50
N THR A 117 -9.61 -2.92 19.11
CA THR A 117 -9.50 -2.02 20.27
C THR A 117 -9.01 -0.66 19.80
N PHE A 118 -9.88 0.34 19.84
CA PHE A 118 -9.52 1.73 19.59
C PHE A 118 -8.89 2.34 20.85
N ARG A 119 -7.82 3.12 20.69
CA ARG A 119 -7.36 4.00 21.78
C ARG A 119 -8.33 5.16 21.91
N GLU A 120 -8.54 5.64 23.13
CA GLU A 120 -9.23 6.92 23.35
C GLU A 120 -8.53 8.00 22.51
N HIS A 121 -9.27 8.57 21.56
CA HIS A 121 -8.83 9.70 20.75
C HIS A 121 -9.32 10.99 21.43
N LEU A 122 -8.38 11.85 21.81
CA LEU A 122 -8.67 13.17 22.39
C LEU A 122 -8.81 14.27 21.31
N GLY A 123 -8.79 13.90 20.03
CA GLY A 123 -8.87 14.82 18.89
C GLY A 123 -9.66 14.23 17.72
N GLU A 124 -9.73 14.99 16.63
CA GLU A 124 -10.50 14.66 15.42
C GLU A 124 -9.67 13.82 14.43
N PRO A 125 -10.22 12.75 13.82
CA PRO A 125 -11.55 12.20 14.07
C PRO A 125 -11.61 11.36 15.36
N ASN A 126 -12.76 11.33 16.01
CA ASN A 126 -13.02 10.43 17.12
C ASN A 126 -13.29 8.98 16.65
N VAL A 127 -13.40 8.03 17.58
CA VAL A 127 -13.57 6.60 17.27
C VAL A 127 -14.80 6.32 16.40
N SER A 128 -15.93 6.99 16.66
CA SER A 128 -17.17 6.77 15.89
C SER A 128 -17.00 7.22 14.44
N GLU A 129 -16.26 8.31 14.23
CA GLU A 129 -15.95 8.82 12.90
C GLU A 129 -14.94 7.92 12.17
N ILE A 130 -13.94 7.36 12.86
CA ILE A 130 -13.04 6.36 12.26
C ILE A 130 -13.86 5.17 11.76
N ILE A 131 -14.76 4.63 12.58
CA ILE A 131 -15.63 3.51 12.20
C ILE A 131 -16.49 3.88 10.99
N ALA A 132 -17.14 5.05 11.02
CA ALA A 132 -17.98 5.53 9.92
C ALA A 132 -17.17 5.72 8.63
N ASN A 133 -15.97 6.28 8.71
CA ASN A 133 -15.09 6.54 7.58
C ASN A 133 -14.61 5.23 6.95
N VAL A 134 -14.16 4.25 7.75
CA VAL A 134 -13.71 2.95 7.24
C VAL A 134 -14.87 2.21 6.56
N SER A 135 -16.04 2.17 7.20
CA SER A 135 -17.22 1.49 6.64
C SER A 135 -17.66 2.14 5.32
N ARG A 136 -17.70 3.47 5.26
CA ARG A 136 -18.01 4.24 4.04
C ARG A 136 -16.97 4.04 2.95
N ALA A 137 -15.67 4.11 3.30
CA ALA A 137 -14.58 3.94 2.35
C ALA A 137 -14.60 2.55 1.72
N CYS A 138 -14.70 1.49 2.52
CA CYS A 138 -14.84 0.12 2.02
C CYS A 138 -16.06 0.00 1.09
N THR A 139 -17.22 0.52 1.47
CA THR A 139 -18.45 0.40 0.68
C THR A 139 -18.35 1.06 -0.70
N LEU A 140 -17.69 2.22 -0.79
CA LEU A 140 -17.80 3.11 -1.95
C LEU A 140 -16.55 3.15 -2.85
N HIS A 141 -15.40 2.62 -2.45
CA HIS A 141 -14.12 2.84 -3.15
C HIS A 141 -14.10 2.43 -4.63
N SER A 142 -14.87 1.42 -5.01
CA SER A 142 -14.97 0.93 -6.39
C SER A 142 -16.15 1.54 -7.18
N THR A 143 -17.11 2.17 -6.51
CA THR A 143 -18.32 2.73 -7.15
C THR A 143 -18.33 4.25 -7.24
N SER A 144 -17.52 4.93 -6.42
CA SER A 144 -17.48 6.39 -6.31
C SER A 144 -16.07 6.92 -6.56
N LEU A 145 -15.92 7.86 -7.49
CA LEU A 145 -14.61 8.48 -7.74
C LEU A 145 -14.20 9.46 -6.63
N PHE A 146 -15.15 10.17 -6.04
CA PHE A 146 -14.88 11.24 -5.09
C PHE A 146 -15.75 11.08 -3.85
N ASP A 147 -15.26 11.60 -2.73
CA ASP A 147 -16.01 11.74 -1.49
C ASP A 147 -15.82 13.16 -0.91
N ASP A 148 -16.79 13.62 -0.13
CA ASP A 148 -16.76 14.92 0.54
C ASP A 148 -16.14 14.84 1.95
N GLU A 149 -15.93 13.63 2.48
CA GLU A 149 -15.13 13.38 3.67
C GLU A 149 -13.67 13.11 3.28
N PRO A 150 -12.71 13.97 3.66
CA PRO A 150 -11.32 13.85 3.21
C PRO A 150 -10.65 12.53 3.60
N ARG A 151 -10.98 11.93 4.76
CA ARG A 151 -10.37 10.65 5.16
C ARG A 151 -10.84 9.50 4.27
N VAL A 152 -12.11 9.52 3.84
CA VAL A 152 -12.66 8.55 2.87
C VAL A 152 -12.06 8.77 1.49
N ALA A 153 -11.96 10.02 1.05
CA ALA A 153 -11.34 10.37 -0.22
C ALA A 153 -9.87 9.92 -0.31
N ALA A 154 -9.12 10.00 0.79
CA ALA A 154 -7.73 9.56 0.84
C ALA A 154 -7.60 8.04 0.70
N CYS A 155 -8.55 7.27 1.25
CA CYS A 155 -8.62 5.83 1.05
C CYS A 155 -8.80 5.47 -0.44
N PHE A 156 -9.67 6.20 -1.14
CA PHE A 156 -9.89 5.99 -2.58
C PHE A 156 -8.63 6.29 -3.40
N ASP A 157 -7.94 7.38 -3.07
CA ASP A 157 -6.70 7.74 -3.74
C ASP A 157 -5.62 6.67 -3.48
N ALA A 158 -5.48 6.23 -2.23
CA ALA A 158 -4.51 5.22 -1.84
C ALA A 158 -4.67 3.89 -2.60
N ASP A 159 -5.91 3.42 -2.79
CA ASP A 159 -6.23 2.24 -3.60
C ASP A 159 -5.93 2.45 -5.09
N ARG A 160 -6.42 3.56 -5.66
CA ARG A 160 -6.23 3.85 -7.10
C ARG A 160 -4.79 4.08 -7.50
N LEU A 161 -3.98 4.59 -6.59
CA LEU A 161 -2.54 4.78 -6.81
C LEU A 161 -1.80 3.43 -6.97
N ASP A 162 -2.39 2.30 -6.56
CA ASP A 162 -1.84 0.96 -6.75
C ASP A 162 -2.35 0.25 -8.02
N LEU A 163 -3.06 0.93 -8.92
CA LEU A 163 -3.67 0.32 -10.11
C LEU A 163 -2.65 -0.22 -11.13
N GLU A 164 -1.40 0.27 -11.13
CA GLU A 164 -0.41 -0.23 -12.09
C GLU A 164 -0.02 -1.69 -11.80
N ARG A 165 -0.33 -2.22 -10.60
CA ARG A 165 -0.22 -3.65 -10.28
C ARG A 165 -1.00 -4.54 -11.28
N VAL A 166 -2.10 -4.00 -11.83
CA VAL A 166 -2.96 -4.64 -12.84
C VAL A 166 -2.84 -3.92 -14.20
N SER A 167 -1.70 -3.30 -14.46
CA SER A 167 -1.36 -2.63 -15.73
C SER A 167 -2.26 -1.44 -16.09
N ILE A 168 -2.86 -0.79 -15.10
CA ILE A 168 -3.63 0.45 -15.28
C ILE A 168 -2.85 1.59 -14.64
N TYR A 169 -2.33 2.52 -15.45
CA TYR A 169 -1.67 3.71 -14.93
C TYR A 169 -2.70 4.61 -14.21
N PRO A 170 -2.44 5.06 -12.96
CA PRO A 170 -3.41 5.87 -12.22
C PRO A 170 -3.80 7.15 -12.96
N ASP A 171 -5.10 7.32 -13.20
CA ASP A 171 -5.64 8.51 -13.84
C ASP A 171 -5.78 9.64 -12.81
N ARG A 172 -4.97 10.67 -13.00
CA ARG A 172 -4.90 11.88 -12.16
C ARG A 172 -6.25 12.60 -12.04
N GLU A 173 -7.14 12.51 -13.02
CA GLU A 173 -8.46 13.14 -12.93
C GLU A 173 -9.43 12.39 -12.01
N LYS A 174 -9.13 11.13 -11.68
CA LYS A 174 -9.90 10.26 -10.79
C LYS A 174 -9.39 10.23 -9.34
N LEU A 175 -8.42 11.09 -9.02
CA LEU A 175 -7.90 11.28 -7.67
C LEU A 175 -8.49 12.54 -7.03
N ASN A 176 -8.51 12.56 -5.70
CA ASN A 176 -9.16 13.56 -4.87
C ASN A 176 -8.22 14.70 -4.47
N PHE A 177 -7.01 14.38 -4.00
CA PHE A 177 -6.08 15.36 -3.45
C PHE A 177 -5.07 15.86 -4.47
N GLN A 178 -4.71 17.14 -4.39
CA GLN A 178 -3.68 17.72 -5.27
C GLN A 178 -2.33 17.01 -5.10
N THR A 179 -1.98 16.61 -3.88
CA THR A 179 -0.76 15.83 -3.58
C THR A 179 -0.76 14.50 -4.34
N ALA A 180 -1.87 13.75 -4.28
CA ALA A 180 -2.05 12.48 -5.00
C ALA A 180 -1.99 12.67 -6.53
N ILE A 181 -2.42 13.83 -7.02
CA ILE A 181 -2.41 14.21 -8.44
C ILE A 181 -1.01 14.63 -8.94
N SER A 182 -0.02 14.87 -8.07
CA SER A 182 1.31 15.29 -8.54
C SER A 182 1.97 14.18 -9.39
N ARG A 183 2.65 14.57 -10.48
CA ARG A 183 3.29 13.59 -11.39
C ARG A 183 4.29 12.70 -10.65
N THR A 184 5.07 13.30 -9.76
CA THR A 184 6.05 12.57 -8.95
C THR A 184 5.36 11.56 -8.05
N PHE A 185 4.32 11.96 -7.32
CA PHE A 185 3.63 11.05 -6.40
C PHE A 185 2.99 9.87 -7.14
N VAL A 186 2.29 10.12 -8.25
CA VAL A 186 1.71 9.05 -9.07
C VAL A 186 2.80 8.11 -9.60
N TYR A 187 3.90 8.65 -10.11
CA TYR A 187 5.03 7.86 -10.63
C TYR A 187 5.67 6.98 -9.55
N GLU A 188 5.90 7.51 -8.35
CA GLU A 188 6.48 6.71 -7.25
C GLU A 188 5.53 5.60 -6.80
N CYS A 189 4.22 5.86 -6.71
CA CYS A 189 3.22 4.82 -6.41
C CYS A 189 3.17 3.75 -7.49
N SER A 190 3.20 4.18 -8.75
CA SER A 190 3.26 3.36 -9.96
C SER A 190 4.47 2.43 -9.98
N MET A 191 5.65 2.93 -9.59
CA MET A 191 6.86 2.12 -9.46
C MET A 191 6.79 1.14 -8.29
N ARG A 192 6.16 1.51 -7.16
CA ARG A 192 5.90 0.57 -6.05
C ARG A 192 4.93 -0.53 -6.43
N ALA A 193 3.88 -0.23 -7.20
CA ALA A 193 2.83 -1.18 -7.58
C ALA A 193 3.36 -2.42 -8.33
N LYS A 194 4.56 -2.32 -8.93
CA LYS A 194 5.23 -3.37 -9.71
C LYS A 194 6.03 -4.37 -8.88
N ARG A 195 6.20 -4.13 -7.58
CA ARG A 195 6.99 -5.00 -6.70
C ARG A 195 6.32 -5.18 -5.33
N PRO A 196 6.58 -6.30 -4.64
CA PRO A 196 6.26 -6.42 -3.22
C PRO A 196 7.05 -5.41 -2.38
N LEU A 197 6.58 -5.12 -1.17
CA LEU A 197 7.40 -4.46 -0.17
C LEU A 197 8.50 -5.41 0.31
N ASP A 198 9.66 -4.87 0.66
CA ASP A 198 10.77 -5.66 1.21
C ASP A 198 10.43 -6.20 2.62
N VAL A 199 9.60 -5.46 3.37
CA VAL A 199 9.10 -5.84 4.69
C VAL A 199 7.58 -6.01 4.61
N PRO A 200 7.06 -7.24 4.64
CA PRO A 200 5.63 -7.49 4.68
C PRO A 200 4.98 -6.95 5.97
N ILE A 201 3.79 -6.37 5.84
CA ILE A 201 3.01 -5.82 6.96
C ILE A 201 1.84 -6.74 7.27
N PHE A 202 1.06 -7.14 6.26
CA PHE A 202 -0.09 -8.02 6.41
C PHE A 202 0.22 -9.46 6.03
N GLY A 203 1.00 -9.68 4.97
CA GLY A 203 1.45 -11.02 4.56
C GLY A 203 2.66 -11.49 5.37
N GLY A 204 2.93 -12.80 5.41
CA GLY A 204 4.20 -13.32 5.96
C GLY A 204 4.15 -14.56 6.84
N GLY A 205 3.21 -15.48 6.61
CA GLY A 205 3.25 -16.82 7.19
C GLY A 205 3.98 -17.88 6.34
N ASP A 206 4.67 -17.49 5.26
CA ASP A 206 5.35 -18.47 4.40
C ASP A 206 6.75 -17.99 3.98
N THR A 207 7.75 -18.43 4.75
CA THR A 207 9.18 -18.25 4.48
C THR A 207 9.70 -19.15 3.37
N SER A 208 8.85 -19.80 2.57
CA SER A 208 9.27 -20.84 1.62
C SER A 208 9.68 -20.37 0.21
N VAL A 209 9.69 -19.06 -0.09
CA VAL A 209 10.08 -18.57 -1.43
C VAL A 209 11.39 -17.75 -1.44
N HIS A 210 12.09 -17.62 -0.32
CA HIS A 210 13.30 -16.78 -0.24
C HIS A 210 14.65 -17.50 -0.41
N ASP A 211 14.68 -18.80 -0.70
CA ASP A 211 15.93 -19.58 -0.74
C ASP A 211 16.50 -19.83 -2.15
N SER A 212 16.26 -18.92 -3.11
CA SER A 212 16.74 -19.12 -4.49
C SER A 212 17.48 -17.96 -5.14
N LEU A 213 17.67 -16.82 -4.46
CA LEU A 213 18.28 -15.64 -5.10
C LEU A 213 19.47 -15.00 -4.38
N HIS A 214 20.05 -15.65 -3.38
CA HIS A 214 21.29 -15.18 -2.74
C HIS A 214 22.50 -16.11 -2.97
N ARG A 215 22.82 -16.38 -4.24
CA ARG A 215 24.18 -16.79 -4.67
C ARG A 215 24.52 -16.21 -6.03
N SER A 216 24.81 -14.91 -6.09
CA SER A 216 25.85 -14.36 -6.98
C SER A 216 26.06 -12.87 -6.68
N VAL A 217 26.74 -12.58 -5.58
CA VAL A 217 27.50 -11.33 -5.47
C VAL A 217 28.96 -11.75 -5.40
N ARG A 218 29.61 -11.84 -6.55
CA ARG A 218 31.08 -11.86 -6.60
C ARG A 218 31.54 -10.44 -6.28
N SER A 219 32.14 -10.30 -5.11
CA SER A 219 32.89 -9.13 -4.68
C SER A 219 33.99 -8.82 -5.71
N PHE A 220 33.93 -7.65 -6.33
CA PHE A 220 35.09 -7.04 -6.94
C PHE A 220 35.90 -6.40 -5.82
N SER A 221 36.94 -7.09 -5.35
CA SER A 221 38.00 -6.51 -4.54
C SER A 221 39.21 -6.25 -5.42
N HIS A 222 39.64 -4.99 -5.40
CA HIS A 222 40.91 -4.50 -5.94
C HIS A 222 42.08 -5.34 -5.42
N GLU A 223 42.84 -5.97 -6.30
CA GLU A 223 44.23 -6.31 -6.04
C GLU A 223 45.11 -5.88 -7.22
N SER A 224 46.01 -4.97 -6.90
CA SER A 224 47.14 -4.51 -7.68
C SER A 224 48.21 -5.59 -7.75
N TYR A 225 48.64 -5.98 -8.96
CA TYR A 225 49.92 -6.64 -9.18
C TYR A 225 50.64 -6.05 -10.39
N THR A 226 51.87 -5.64 -10.13
CA THR A 226 52.85 -5.06 -11.05
C THR A 226 53.50 -6.10 -11.96
N ALA A 227 53.76 -5.68 -13.20
CA ALA A 227 54.87 -6.02 -14.10
C ALA A 227 55.32 -7.49 -14.26
N GLY A 228 55.09 -8.02 -15.47
CA GLY A 228 55.79 -9.18 -16.02
C GLY A 228 55.77 -9.12 -17.55
N SER A 229 56.91 -8.77 -18.13
CA SER A 229 57.17 -8.65 -19.57
C SER A 229 57.03 -9.96 -20.35
N SER A 230 56.44 -9.93 -21.56
CA SER A 230 57.11 -10.34 -22.81
C SER A 230 56.16 -10.36 -24.02
N ASN A 231 56.59 -9.62 -25.05
CA ASN A 231 56.48 -9.85 -26.49
C ASN A 231 55.39 -10.82 -27.01
N PHE A 232 54.48 -10.32 -27.86
CA PHE A 232 54.30 -10.87 -29.20
C PHE A 232 53.70 -9.84 -30.16
N ARG A 233 54.07 -10.00 -31.43
CA ARG A 233 54.13 -9.00 -32.50
C ARG A 233 53.00 -9.22 -33.52
N TYR A 234 52.59 -8.10 -34.15
CA TYR A 234 52.00 -7.93 -35.49
C TYR A 234 50.56 -8.37 -35.79
N GLY A 235 49.84 -7.46 -36.47
CA GLY A 235 48.59 -7.73 -37.17
C GLY A 235 47.78 -6.49 -37.55
N PHE A 236 48.36 -5.59 -38.35
CA PHE A 236 47.66 -4.49 -39.02
C PHE A 236 46.61 -5.05 -39.99
N LEU A 237 45.44 -4.44 -40.10
CA LEU A 237 44.79 -4.09 -41.37
C LEU A 237 43.50 -3.28 -41.09
N ARG A 238 43.57 -2.00 -41.46
CA ARG A 238 42.42 -1.14 -41.71
C ARG A 238 42.01 -1.30 -43.17
N SER A 239 40.72 -1.14 -43.40
CA SER A 239 40.18 -0.35 -44.51
C SER A 239 38.98 0.41 -43.96
#